data_AF-A0A382Z7S7-F1
#
_entry.id   AF-A0A382Z7S7-F1
#
_cell.length_a   1.000
_cell.length_b   1.000
_cell.length_c   1.000
_cell.angle_alpha   90.00
_cell.angle_beta   90.00
_cell.angle_gamma   90.00
#
_symmetry.space_group_name_H-M   'P 1'
#
loop_
_entity.id
_entity.type
_entity.pdbx_description
1 polymer ?
#
loop_
_entity_poly.entity_id
_entity_poly.type
_entity_poly.pdbx_seq_one_letter_code
_entity_poly.pdbx_strand_id
1 'polypeptide(L)'
;NKLKNNLVEGTLVVYIGKAGGSNSRATLHSRLKQYMRFGEGEPVGHWGGRLIWQLKNHRELTICYKTLPNSEPREEEKKLILEFESIHGNIPFANLAH
;
A
#
# COMPACT_ATOMS: atom_id res chain seq x y z
N ASN A 1 8.25 10.70 -17.80
CA ASN A 1 8.82 10.28 -16.49
C ASN A 1 7.88 9.23 -15.91
N LYS A 2 8.28 7.95 -15.84
CA LYS A 2 7.36 6.79 -15.62
C LYS A 2 6.45 6.93 -14.40
N LEU A 3 6.95 7.52 -13.31
CA LEU A 3 6.20 7.75 -12.06
C LEU A 3 4.96 8.64 -12.24
N LYS A 4 5.03 9.66 -13.12
CA LYS A 4 3.89 10.57 -13.32
C LYS A 4 2.69 9.86 -13.94
N ASN A 5 2.93 8.79 -14.71
CA ASN A 5 1.88 8.00 -15.34
C ASN A 5 1.13 7.10 -14.35
N ASN A 6 1.67 6.92 -13.13
CA ASN A 6 1.01 6.17 -12.06
C ASN A 6 0.05 7.02 -11.24
N LEU A 7 0.05 8.35 -11.42
CA LEU A 7 -0.89 9.21 -10.71
C LEU A 7 -2.29 8.97 -11.26
N VAL A 8 -3.22 8.73 -10.36
CA VAL A 8 -4.63 8.49 -10.66
C VAL A 8 -5.41 9.71 -10.17
N GLU A 9 -6.08 10.39 -11.08
CA GLU A 9 -6.90 11.56 -10.75
C GLU A 9 -8.23 11.13 -10.11
N GLY A 10 -8.82 12.01 -9.29
CA GLY A 10 -10.13 11.77 -8.67
C GLY A 10 -10.13 10.80 -7.48
N THR A 11 -8.97 10.51 -6.88
CA THR A 11 -8.86 9.64 -5.69
C THR A 11 -7.83 10.15 -4.69
N LEU A 12 -8.09 9.85 -3.40
CA LEU A 12 -7.19 10.13 -2.28
C LEU A 12 -6.34 8.91 -1.91
N VAL A 13 -6.64 7.73 -2.47
CA VAL A 13 -5.96 6.47 -2.14
C VAL A 13 -4.75 6.29 -3.04
N VAL A 14 -3.56 6.34 -2.45
CA VAL A 14 -2.29 6.19 -3.19
C VAL A 14 -1.65 4.82 -3.04
N TYR A 15 -2.11 4.01 -2.09
CA TYR A 15 -1.60 2.66 -1.83
C TYR A 15 -2.60 1.83 -1.03
N ILE A 16 -2.71 0.55 -1.39
CA ILE A 16 -3.42 -0.47 -0.61
C ILE A 16 -2.42 -1.58 -0.29
N GLY A 17 -2.32 -1.94 0.98
CA GLY A 17 -1.38 -2.94 1.47
C GLY A 17 -1.98 -3.84 2.55
N LYS A 18 -1.35 -4.99 2.80
CA LYS A 18 -1.74 -5.92 3.87
C LYS A 18 -0.71 -6.16 4.97
N ALA A 19 -1.24 -6.64 6.08
CA ALA A 19 -0.51 -7.26 7.18
C ALA A 19 -1.17 -8.59 7.58
N GLY A 20 -0.40 -9.50 8.17
CA GLY A 20 -0.88 -10.82 8.61
C GLY A 20 -1.13 -11.80 7.46
N GLY A 21 -1.99 -12.77 7.76
CA GLY A 21 -2.39 -13.87 6.89
C GLY A 21 -1.84 -15.21 7.34
N SER A 22 -2.44 -16.29 6.81
CA SER A 22 -2.09 -17.68 7.12
C SER A 22 -0.59 -18.00 7.01
N ASN A 23 0.10 -17.34 6.08
CA ASN A 23 1.54 -17.54 5.80
C ASN A 23 2.45 -16.44 6.37
N SER A 24 1.96 -15.60 7.29
CA SER A 24 2.73 -14.45 7.79
C SER A 24 2.44 -14.13 9.25
N ARG A 25 3.50 -14.07 10.06
CA ARG A 25 3.45 -13.59 11.47
C ARG A 25 3.46 -12.07 11.59
N ALA A 26 3.53 -11.34 10.48
CA ALA A 26 3.63 -9.88 10.51
C ALA A 26 2.31 -9.27 11.01
N THR A 27 2.36 -8.42 12.02
CA THR A 27 1.20 -7.65 12.50
C THR A 27 1.10 -6.32 11.75
N LEU A 28 -0.03 -5.62 11.90
CA LEU A 28 -0.17 -4.25 11.40
C LEU A 28 0.96 -3.36 11.93
N HIS A 29 1.21 -3.40 13.25
CA HIS A 29 2.28 -2.63 13.88
C HIS A 29 3.67 -2.98 13.30
N SER A 30 4.02 -4.25 13.15
CA SER A 30 5.34 -4.62 12.61
C SER A 30 5.50 -4.19 11.15
N ARG A 31 4.43 -4.26 10.35
CA ARG A 31 4.45 -3.84 8.95
C ARG A 31 4.58 -2.33 8.81
N LEU A 32 3.84 -1.56 9.61
CA LEU A 32 3.97 -0.10 9.64
C LEU A 32 5.36 0.33 10.12
N LYS A 33 5.91 -0.32 11.14
CA LYS A 33 7.28 -0.04 11.59
C LYS A 33 8.31 -0.28 10.47
N GLN A 34 8.20 -1.40 9.75
CA GLN A 34 9.08 -1.67 8.60
C GLN A 34 8.90 -0.64 7.48
N TYR A 35 7.66 -0.25 7.20
CA TYR A 35 7.32 0.73 6.18
C TYR A 35 7.96 2.10 6.48
N MET A 36 7.82 2.59 7.71
CA MET A 36 8.41 3.88 8.14
C MET A 36 9.94 3.84 8.08
N ARG A 37 10.57 2.77 8.60
CA ARG A 37 12.04 2.61 8.54
C ARG A 37 12.56 2.61 7.10
N PHE A 38 11.82 1.99 6.17
CA PHE A 38 12.17 2.05 4.75
C PHE A 38 12.13 3.48 4.21
N GLY A 39 11.11 4.26 4.57
CA GLY A 39 10.99 5.67 4.18
C GLY A 39 12.11 6.56 4.70
N GLU A 40 12.63 6.25 5.89
CA GLU A 40 13.80 6.91 6.49
C GLU A 40 15.14 6.42 5.91
N GLY A 41 15.12 5.56 4.89
CA GLY A 41 16.31 5.08 4.19
C GLY A 41 17.07 3.95 4.88
N GLU A 42 16.47 3.31 5.89
CA GLU A 42 17.10 2.16 6.54
C GLU A 42 17.11 0.92 5.62
N PRO A 43 18.12 0.04 5.72
CA PRO A 43 18.25 -1.17 4.90
C PRO A 43 17.30 -2.28 5.36
N VAL A 44 16.00 -2.05 5.26
CA VAL A 44 14.94 -3.01 5.61
C VAL A 44 14.26 -3.54 4.35
N GLY A 45 13.96 -4.84 4.33
CA GLY A 45 13.25 -5.47 3.23
C GLY A 45 11.77 -5.09 3.20
N HIS A 46 11.43 -3.91 2.69
CA HIS A 46 10.04 -3.48 2.50
C HIS A 46 9.81 -2.91 1.09
N TRP A 47 9.42 -3.78 0.15
CA TRP A 47 9.27 -3.39 -1.25
C TRP A 47 7.90 -2.80 -1.61
N GLY A 48 6.84 -3.17 -0.90
CA GLY A 48 5.47 -2.68 -1.14
C GLY A 48 5.32 -1.21 -0.77
N GLY A 49 4.53 -0.45 -1.53
CA GLY A 49 4.22 0.95 -1.20
C GLY A 49 5.40 1.93 -1.27
N ARG A 50 6.60 1.48 -1.67
CA ARG A 50 7.83 2.28 -1.66
C ARG A 50 7.76 3.53 -2.54
N LEU A 51 6.88 3.56 -3.54
CA LEU A 51 6.72 4.72 -4.41
C LEU A 51 6.11 5.91 -3.66
N ILE A 52 5.37 5.71 -2.57
CA ILE A 52 4.84 6.80 -1.73
C ILE A 52 5.95 7.78 -1.32
N TRP A 53 7.14 7.29 -1.01
CA TRP A 53 8.28 8.13 -0.59
C TRP A 53 8.79 9.09 -1.69
N GLN A 54 8.29 8.96 -2.92
CA GLN A 54 8.57 9.90 -4.01
C GLN A 54 7.58 11.08 -4.05
N LEU A 55 6.47 11.02 -3.29
CA LEU A 55 5.48 12.09 -3.22
C LEU A 55 6.04 13.24 -2.38
N LYS A 56 5.97 14.47 -2.88
CA LYS A 56 6.48 15.65 -2.16
C LYS A 56 5.86 15.82 -0.76
N ASN A 57 4.57 15.50 -0.63
CA ASN A 57 3.79 15.62 0.59
C ASN A 57 3.56 14.26 1.29
N HIS A 58 4.47 13.29 1.12
CA HIS A 58 4.33 11.95 1.71
C HIS A 58 4.09 11.97 3.24
N ARG A 59 4.59 12.99 3.95
CA ARG A 59 4.41 13.16 5.41
C ARG A 59 2.99 13.55 5.83
N GLU A 60 2.17 14.02 4.89
CA GLU A 60 0.78 14.45 5.15
C GLU A 60 -0.22 13.31 4.91
N LEU A 61 0.25 12.16 4.40
CA LEU A 61 -0.61 11.02 4.12
C LEU A 61 -1.15 10.40 5.40
N THR A 62 -2.44 10.07 5.37
CA THR A 62 -3.13 9.39 6.46
C THR A 62 -3.13 7.88 6.23
N ILE A 63 -2.81 7.12 7.27
CA ILE A 63 -2.92 5.66 7.26
C ILE A 63 -4.27 5.27 7.84
N CYS A 64 -5.09 4.60 7.02
CA CYS A 64 -6.32 3.94 7.44
C CYS A 64 -6.11 2.43 7.48
N TYR A 65 -6.83 1.72 8.35
CA TYR A 65 -6.77 0.26 8.41
C TYR A 65 -8.15 -0.34 8.69
N LYS A 66 -8.36 -1.55 8.15
CA LYS A 66 -9.54 -2.39 8.38
C LYS A 66 -9.08 -3.70 9.01
N THR A 67 -9.66 -4.07 10.14
CA THR A 67 -9.37 -5.36 10.78
C THR A 67 -10.09 -6.50 10.05
N LEU A 68 -9.39 -7.62 9.90
CA LEU A 68 -9.86 -8.78 9.13
C LEU A 68 -9.82 -10.04 10.01
N PRO A 69 -10.80 -10.23 10.92
CA PRO A 69 -10.78 -11.35 11.86
C PRO A 69 -11.02 -12.71 11.19
N ASN A 70 -11.79 -12.73 10.09
CA ASN A 70 -12.32 -13.96 9.48
C ASN A 70 -12.01 -14.06 7.97
N SER A 71 -11.04 -13.29 7.46
CA SER A 71 -10.74 -13.24 6.03
C SER A 71 -9.22 -13.20 5.81
N GLU A 72 -8.76 -13.85 4.75
CA GLU A 72 -7.33 -13.85 4.39
C GLU A 72 -6.92 -12.46 3.85
N PRO A 73 -5.97 -11.76 4.50
CA PRO A 73 -5.57 -10.40 4.09
C PRO A 73 -5.07 -10.31 2.65
N ARG A 74 -4.49 -11.38 2.09
CA ARG A 74 -4.08 -11.42 0.68
C ARG A 74 -5.26 -11.29 -0.27
N GLU A 75 -6.34 -11.98 0.00
CA GLU A 75 -7.53 -11.95 -0.86
C GLU A 75 -8.26 -10.61 -0.76
N GLU A 76 -8.34 -10.04 0.45
CA GLU A 76 -8.96 -8.71 0.64
C GLU A 76 -8.11 -7.58 0.01
N GLU A 77 -6.77 -7.63 0.12
CA GLU A 77 -5.87 -6.69 -0.56
C GLU A 77 -6.08 -6.73 -2.08
N LYS A 78 -6.06 -7.93 -2.66
CA LYS A 78 -6.28 -8.13 -4.10
C LYS A 78 -7.66 -7.60 -4.53
N LYS A 79 -8.71 -7.92 -3.77
CA LYS A 79 -10.07 -7.44 -4.04
C LYS A 79 -10.14 -5.91 -4.06
N LEU A 80 -9.58 -5.24 -3.06
CA LEU A 80 -9.62 -3.78 -2.97
C LEU A 80 -8.81 -3.10 -4.08
N ILE A 81 -7.68 -3.69 -4.50
CA ILE A 81 -6.91 -3.16 -5.64
C ILE A 81 -7.68 -3.34 -6.95
N LEU A 82 -8.32 -4.49 -7.16
CA LEU A 82 -9.15 -4.74 -8.36
C LEU A 82 -10.38 -3.83 -8.40
N GLU A 83 -11.01 -3.57 -7.26
CA GLU A 83 -12.13 -2.64 -7.15
C GLU A 83 -11.69 -1.21 -7.48
N PHE A 84 -10.55 -0.77 -6.95
CA PHE A 84 -9.95 0.52 -7.29
C PHE A 84 -9.66 0.62 -8.80
N GLU A 85 -9.06 -0.41 -9.39
CA GLU A 85 -8.76 -0.48 -10.83
C GLU A 85 -10.04 -0.43 -11.67
N SER A 86 -11.10 -1.11 -11.25
CA SER A 86 -12.39 -1.05 -11.94
C SER A 86 -13.03 0.33 -11.93
N ILE A 87 -12.80 1.13 -10.90
CA ILE A 87 -13.38 2.49 -10.75
C ILE A 87 -12.52 3.52 -11.48
N HIS A 88 -11.20 3.40 -11.41
CA HIS A 88 -10.26 4.43 -11.87
C HIS A 88 -9.47 4.08 -13.14
N GLY A 89 -9.58 2.85 -13.63
CA GLY A 89 -8.87 2.36 -14.82
C GLY A 89 -7.38 2.06 -14.62
N ASN A 90 -6.87 2.19 -13.40
CA ASN A 90 -5.48 1.89 -13.02
C ASN A 90 -5.41 1.52 -11.54
N ILE A 91 -4.34 0.85 -11.10
CA ILE A 91 -4.11 0.53 -9.69
C ILE A 91 -3.61 1.77 -8.90
N PRO A 92 -3.67 1.78 -7.55
CA PRO A 92 -3.19 2.93 -6.79
C PRO A 92 -1.71 3.23 -7.07
N PHE A 93 -1.35 4.51 -7.01
CA PHE A 93 -0.04 5.04 -7.40
C PHE A 93 1.18 4.18 -7.00
N ALA A 94 1.19 3.67 -5.76
CA ALA A 94 2.31 2.91 -5.20
C ALA A 94 2.11 1.38 -5.15
N ASN A 95 1.00 0.87 -5.70
CA ASN A 95 0.85 -0.54 -6.03
C ASN A 95 1.57 -0.83 -7.37
N LEU A 96 2.10 -2.04 -7.50
CA LEU A 96 2.82 -2.48 -8.72
C LEU A 96 2.21 -3.75 -9.35
N ALA A 97 1.35 -4.42 -8.59
CA ALA A 97 0.63 -5.64 -8.94
C ALA A 97 -0.50 -5.83 -7.90
N HIS A 98 -1.43 -6.75 -8.20
CA HIS A 98 -2.49 -7.22 -7.33
C HIS A 98 -2.38 -8.74 -7.07
#